data_AF-A0A5K1A5M6-F1
#
_entry.id   AF-A0A5K1A5M6-F1
#
_cell.length_a   1.000
_cell.length_b   1.000
_cell.length_c   1.000
_cell.angle_alpha   90.00
_cell.angle_beta   90.00
_cell.angle_gamma   90.00
#
_symmetry.space_group_name_H-M   'P 1'
#
loop_
_entity.id
_entity.type
_entity.pdbx_description
1 polymer ?
#
loop_
_entity_poly.entity_id
_entity_poly.type
_entity_poly.pdbx_seq_one_letter_code
_entity_poly.pdbx_strand_id
1 'polypeptide(L)'
;IRFYCLESRGSGASLMAKAAIASHAPALYSLAVIQFNGSGGTKNDKDLRAGVALCARAASLGHIDALREFGHCLQDGYGVRQNVAEGRRFLLQANARELASVLSGGCCAWRLPAFPSHRHRPRCDPARFRPWLAGLIESRWQLAGCPLLSDFGCNVPAPEPHPANRFLLEWFADRPPEGSLRLCSHETCGRPETRKHEFRRCSVCGN
;
A
#
# COMPACT_ATOMS: atom_id res chain seq x y z
N ILE A 1 18.26 -12.74 -11.43
CA ILE A 1 19.23 -13.69 -10.83
C ILE A 1 19.95 -14.54 -11.89
N ARG A 2 19.29 -15.38 -12.72
CA ARG A 2 20.01 -16.25 -13.69
C ARG A 2 20.81 -15.53 -14.78
N PHE A 3 20.39 -14.34 -15.23
CA PHE A 3 21.08 -13.57 -16.27
C PHE A 3 22.46 -13.03 -15.84
N TYR A 4 22.61 -12.60 -14.58
CA TYR A 4 23.85 -12.03 -14.05
C TYR A 4 24.67 -13.04 -13.23
N CYS A 5 24.02 -13.98 -12.53
CA CYS A 5 24.71 -14.85 -11.55
C CYS A 5 25.20 -16.20 -12.12
N LEU A 6 24.68 -16.68 -13.24
CA LEU A 6 25.03 -18.00 -13.80
C LEU A 6 25.78 -17.92 -15.14
N GLU A 7 26.20 -16.71 -15.56
CA GLU A 7 26.89 -16.42 -16.83
C GLU A 7 26.20 -16.89 -18.12
N SER A 8 25.04 -17.55 -18.03
CA SER A 8 24.23 -18.01 -19.15
C SER A 8 23.33 -16.87 -19.68
N ARG A 9 23.97 -15.84 -20.23
CA ARG A 9 23.30 -14.63 -20.75
C ARG A 9 22.22 -14.94 -21.79
N GLY A 10 22.50 -15.87 -22.72
CA GLY A 10 21.56 -16.25 -23.79
C GLY A 10 20.30 -16.95 -23.28
N SER A 11 20.45 -17.93 -22.38
CA SER A 11 19.28 -18.66 -21.83
C SER A 11 18.45 -17.77 -20.90
N GLY A 12 19.11 -16.92 -20.10
CA GLY A 12 18.45 -15.95 -19.22
C GLY A 12 17.64 -14.91 -20.01
N ALA A 13 18.21 -14.33 -21.06
CA ALA A 13 17.50 -13.39 -21.93
C ALA A 13 16.28 -14.04 -22.59
N SER A 14 16.43 -15.26 -23.10
CA SER A 14 15.35 -16.00 -23.75
C SER A 14 14.18 -16.26 -22.79
N LEU A 15 14.46 -16.67 -21.55
CA LEU A 15 13.42 -16.89 -20.54
C LEU A 15 12.70 -15.59 -20.14
N MET A 16 13.45 -14.49 -19.95
CA MET A 16 12.86 -13.18 -19.68
C MET A 16 11.99 -12.70 -20.84
N ALA A 17 12.45 -12.86 -22.08
CA ALA A 17 11.69 -12.52 -23.28
C ALA A 17 10.39 -13.34 -23.37
N LYS A 18 10.44 -14.66 -23.14
CA LYS A 18 9.24 -15.52 -23.09
C LYS A 18 8.24 -15.07 -22.02
N ALA A 19 8.72 -14.77 -20.81
CA ALA A 19 7.87 -14.28 -19.73
C ALA A 19 7.26 -12.90 -20.07
N ALA A 20 8.02 -12.01 -20.69
CA ALA A 20 7.56 -10.69 -21.13
C ALA A 20 6.52 -10.77 -22.26
N ILE A 21 6.68 -11.71 -23.20
CA ILE A 21 5.66 -12.01 -24.23
C ILE A 21 4.36 -12.45 -23.56
N ALA A 22 4.45 -13.28 -22.51
CA ALA A 22 3.32 -13.67 -21.66
C ALA A 22 2.83 -12.56 -20.71
N SER A 23 3.25 -11.30 -20.90
CA SER A 23 2.85 -10.15 -20.08
C SER A 23 3.18 -10.31 -18.58
N HIS A 24 4.28 -10.97 -18.25
CA HIS A 24 4.79 -11.01 -16.89
C HIS A 24 5.47 -9.67 -16.54
N ALA A 25 4.83 -8.88 -15.67
CA ALA A 25 5.24 -7.50 -15.39
C ALA A 25 6.69 -7.36 -14.85
N PRO A 26 7.16 -8.21 -13.91
CA PRO A 26 8.56 -8.18 -13.46
C PRO A 26 9.58 -8.49 -14.57
N ALA A 27 9.24 -9.38 -15.52
CA ALA A 27 10.11 -9.66 -16.65
C ALA A 27 10.15 -8.50 -17.65
N LEU A 28 9.01 -7.86 -17.92
CA LEU A 28 8.94 -6.65 -18.73
C LEU A 28 9.81 -5.53 -18.11
N TYR A 29 9.70 -5.32 -16.80
CA TYR A 29 10.52 -4.34 -16.10
C TYR A 29 12.01 -4.70 -16.15
N SER A 30 12.36 -5.97 -15.95
CA SER A 30 13.76 -6.43 -16.07
C SER A 30 14.33 -6.19 -17.47
N LEU A 31 13.54 -6.40 -18.52
CA LEU A 31 13.94 -6.06 -19.89
C LEU A 31 14.08 -4.54 -20.09
N ALA A 32 13.21 -3.73 -19.49
CA ALA A 32 13.32 -2.27 -19.54
C ALA A 32 14.66 -1.79 -18.97
N VAL A 33 15.04 -2.31 -17.79
CA VAL A 33 16.34 -2.03 -17.16
C VAL A 33 17.51 -2.44 -18.06
N ILE A 34 17.41 -3.59 -18.75
CA ILE A 34 18.43 -4.02 -19.71
C ILE A 34 18.56 -3.01 -20.86
N GLN A 35 17.44 -2.47 -21.38
CA GLN A 35 17.44 -1.48 -22.45
C GLN A 35 18.01 -0.12 -22.01
N PHE A 36 17.70 0.33 -20.79
CA PHE A 36 18.29 1.56 -20.24
C PHE A 36 19.80 1.44 -20.00
N ASN A 37 20.24 0.27 -19.53
CA ASN A 37 21.65 0.03 -19.22
C ASN A 37 22.48 -0.35 -20.45
N GLY A 38 21.84 -0.84 -21.52
CA GLY A 38 22.53 -1.40 -22.69
C GLY A 38 23.20 -2.75 -22.39
N SER A 39 22.74 -3.47 -21.37
CA SER A 39 23.38 -4.72 -20.90
C SER A 39 22.91 -5.99 -21.63
N GLY A 40 22.21 -5.83 -22.76
CA GLY A 40 21.68 -6.91 -23.60
C GLY A 40 22.60 -7.35 -24.75
N GLY A 41 23.73 -6.64 -24.95
CA GLY A 41 24.68 -6.85 -26.03
C GLY A 41 26.00 -6.11 -25.78
N THR A 42 26.41 -5.24 -26.69
CA THR A 42 27.58 -4.36 -26.53
C THR A 42 27.23 -3.14 -25.66
N LYS A 43 28.21 -2.51 -25.01
CA LYS A 43 28.00 -1.35 -24.09
C LYS A 43 27.26 -0.15 -24.70
N ASN A 44 27.13 -0.09 -26.03
CA ASN A 44 26.44 0.97 -26.76
C ASN A 44 24.99 0.63 -27.15
N ASP A 45 24.47 -0.55 -26.77
CA ASP A 45 23.11 -1.01 -27.14
C ASP A 45 22.02 -0.42 -26.23
N LYS A 46 22.16 0.83 -25.80
CA LYS A 46 21.12 1.51 -25.02
C LYS A 46 19.98 1.93 -25.94
N ASP A 47 18.78 1.44 -25.66
CA ASP A 47 17.56 1.89 -26.31
C ASP A 47 16.60 2.44 -25.26
N LEU A 48 16.73 3.73 -24.98
CA LEU A 48 15.90 4.40 -23.98
C LEU A 48 14.42 4.38 -24.36
N ARG A 49 14.09 4.44 -25.65
CA ARG A 49 12.69 4.43 -26.12
C ARG A 49 12.06 3.07 -25.87
N ALA A 50 12.78 1.99 -26.18
CA ALA A 50 12.34 0.64 -25.85
C ALA A 50 12.21 0.42 -24.34
N GLY A 51 13.16 0.94 -23.56
CA GLY A 51 13.11 0.90 -22.08
C GLY A 51 11.85 1.56 -21.54
N VAL A 52 11.54 2.79 -21.98
CA VAL A 52 10.31 3.50 -21.58
C VAL A 52 9.06 2.72 -21.98
N ALA A 53 8.99 2.19 -23.20
CA ALA A 53 7.83 1.43 -23.66
C ALA A 53 7.59 0.15 -22.83
N LEU A 54 8.67 -0.54 -22.45
CA LEU A 54 8.60 -1.70 -21.57
C LEU A 54 8.16 -1.32 -20.15
N CYS A 55 8.67 -0.21 -19.60
CA CYS A 55 8.22 0.32 -18.31
C CYS A 55 6.73 0.69 -18.34
N ALA A 56 6.26 1.39 -19.37
CA ALA A 56 4.85 1.73 -19.53
C ALA A 56 3.96 0.48 -19.57
N ARG A 57 4.37 -0.57 -20.30
CA ARG A 57 3.64 -1.84 -20.37
C ARG A 57 3.66 -2.61 -19.04
N ALA A 58 4.78 -2.62 -18.31
CA ALA A 58 4.84 -3.22 -16.99
C ALA A 58 4.01 -2.44 -15.96
N ALA A 59 4.00 -1.11 -16.06
CA ALA A 59 3.22 -0.21 -15.23
C ALA A 59 1.70 -0.41 -15.42
N SER A 60 1.25 -0.61 -16.66
CA SER A 60 -0.16 -0.92 -16.96
C SER A 60 -0.61 -2.27 -16.38
N LEU A 61 0.35 -3.19 -16.13
CA LEU A 61 0.11 -4.48 -15.47
C LEU A 61 0.24 -4.40 -13.94
N GLY A 62 0.42 -3.20 -13.38
CA GLY A 62 0.47 -2.98 -11.93
C GLY A 62 1.86 -3.06 -11.29
N HIS A 63 2.95 -3.19 -12.07
CA HIS A 63 4.30 -3.21 -11.51
C HIS A 63 4.70 -1.83 -10.97
N ILE A 64 4.83 -1.72 -9.65
CA ILE A 64 5.02 -0.44 -8.95
C ILE A 64 6.35 0.21 -9.34
N ASP A 65 7.45 -0.55 -9.41
CA ASP A 65 8.74 0.04 -9.78
C ASP A 65 8.78 0.53 -11.23
N ALA A 66 8.08 -0.17 -12.14
CA ALA A 66 8.03 0.24 -13.53
C ALA A 66 7.20 1.51 -13.71
N LEU A 67 6.14 1.66 -12.92
CA LEU A 67 5.34 2.88 -12.84
C LEU A 67 6.18 4.06 -12.35
N ARG A 68 7.02 3.84 -11.34
CA ARG A 68 7.93 4.86 -10.80
C ARG A 68 8.96 5.28 -11.85
N GLU A 69 9.63 4.32 -12.48
CA GLU A 69 10.61 4.59 -13.55
C GLU A 69 9.97 5.31 -14.74
N PHE A 70 8.75 4.92 -15.13
CA PHE A 70 8.02 5.62 -16.19
C PHE A 70 7.72 7.08 -15.81
N GLY A 71 7.35 7.33 -14.56
CA GLY A 71 7.16 8.68 -14.03
C GLY A 71 8.43 9.54 -14.11
N HIS A 72 9.59 8.99 -13.74
CA HIS A 72 10.88 9.68 -13.89
C HIS A 72 11.23 9.94 -15.34
N CYS A 73 11.03 8.96 -16.24
CA CYS A 73 11.29 9.13 -17.66
C CYS A 73 10.48 10.29 -18.27
N LEU A 74 9.20 10.41 -17.91
CA LEU A 74 8.35 11.53 -18.33
C LEU A 74 8.79 12.85 -17.70
N GLN A 75 9.18 12.85 -16.43
CA GLN A 75 9.61 14.05 -15.74
C GLN A 75 10.89 14.66 -16.34
N ASP A 76 11.84 13.81 -16.72
CA ASP A 76 13.16 14.24 -17.18
C ASP A 76 13.30 14.23 -18.72
N GLY A 77 12.29 13.70 -19.44
CA GLY A 77 12.37 13.53 -20.89
C GLY A 77 13.35 12.42 -21.31
N TYR A 78 13.56 11.43 -20.44
CA TYR A 78 14.51 10.36 -20.67
C TYR A 78 13.90 9.26 -21.55
N GLY A 79 14.29 9.19 -22.82
CA GLY A 79 13.75 8.22 -23.78
C GLY A 79 12.32 8.50 -24.26
N VAL A 80 11.70 9.59 -23.81
CA VAL A 80 10.34 10.02 -24.17
C VAL A 80 10.26 11.54 -24.15
N ARG A 81 9.23 12.13 -24.79
CA ARG A 81 8.98 13.57 -24.66
C ARG A 81 8.68 13.90 -23.20
N GLN A 82 9.34 14.94 -22.69
CA GLN A 82 9.11 15.40 -21.33
C GLN A 82 7.66 15.81 -21.11
N ASN A 83 7.07 15.32 -20.02
CA ASN A 83 5.77 15.71 -19.49
C ASN A 83 5.84 15.70 -17.96
N VAL A 84 6.25 16.82 -17.37
CA VAL A 84 6.45 16.94 -15.92
C VAL A 84 5.17 16.69 -15.12
N ALA A 85 4.02 17.17 -15.61
CA ALA A 85 2.75 17.02 -14.92
C ALA A 85 2.33 15.55 -14.82
N GLU A 86 2.43 14.82 -15.92
CA GLU A 86 2.10 13.40 -15.98
C GLU A 86 3.13 12.53 -15.24
N GLY A 87 4.42 12.87 -15.36
CA GLY A 87 5.49 12.20 -14.59
C GLY A 87 5.24 12.27 -13.09
N ARG A 88 4.94 13.46 -12.55
CA ARG A 88 4.57 13.65 -11.14
C ARG A 88 3.34 12.83 -10.74
N ARG A 89 2.32 12.77 -11.59
CA ARG A 89 1.11 11.98 -11.33
C ARG A 89 1.45 10.50 -11.17
N PHE A 90 2.29 9.94 -12.06
CA PHE A 90 2.68 8.54 -11.95
C PHE A 90 3.56 8.23 -10.74
N LEU A 91 4.44 9.15 -10.34
CA LEU A 91 5.24 9.00 -9.12
C LEU A 91 4.37 8.97 -7.86
N LEU A 92 3.38 9.86 -7.76
CA LEU A 92 2.41 9.84 -6.67
C LEU A 92 1.60 8.54 -6.65
N GLN A 93 1.21 8.06 -7.83
CA GLN A 93 0.50 6.77 -7.95
C GLN A 93 1.37 5.59 -7.53
N ALA A 94 2.66 5.57 -7.86
CA ALA A 94 3.59 4.54 -7.41
C ALA A 94 3.70 4.53 -5.88
N ASN A 95 3.90 5.69 -5.25
CA ASN A 95 3.95 5.83 -3.79
C ASN A 95 2.66 5.38 -3.12
N ALA A 96 1.50 5.75 -3.68
CA ALA A 96 0.20 5.33 -3.17
C ALA A 96 0.02 3.80 -3.21
N ARG A 97 0.41 3.16 -4.32
CA ARG A 97 0.34 1.70 -4.48
C ARG A 97 1.30 0.96 -3.55
N GLU A 98 2.50 1.50 -3.35
CA GLU A 98 3.48 0.96 -2.41
C GLU A 98 2.96 1.04 -0.96
N LEU A 99 2.45 2.20 -0.56
CA LEU A 99 1.83 2.37 0.75
C LEU A 99 0.66 1.42 0.94
N ALA A 100 -0.23 1.30 -0.04
CA ALA A 100 -1.36 0.38 0.01
C ALA A 100 -0.91 -1.09 0.15
N SER A 101 0.18 -1.49 -0.52
CA SER A 101 0.78 -2.82 -0.37
C SER A 101 1.27 -3.08 1.06
N VAL A 102 1.97 -2.10 1.66
CA VAL A 102 2.45 -2.21 3.05
C VAL A 102 1.29 -2.30 4.04
N LEU A 103 0.29 -1.43 3.89
CA LEU A 103 -0.89 -1.41 4.78
C LEU A 103 -1.71 -2.69 4.66
N SER A 104 -1.86 -3.24 3.46
CA SER A 104 -2.57 -4.50 3.23
C SER A 104 -1.79 -5.71 3.74
N GLY A 105 -0.44 -5.67 3.71
CA GLY A 105 0.43 -6.72 4.23
C GLY A 105 0.49 -6.82 5.76
N GLY A 106 0.06 -5.78 6.47
CA GLY A 106 0.09 -5.70 7.93
C GLY A 106 -0.92 -6.60 8.67
N CYS A 107 -1.90 -7.19 7.99
CA CYS A 107 -2.99 -7.93 8.64
C CYS A 107 -2.76 -9.45 8.74
N CYS A 108 -1.59 -9.98 8.36
CA CYS A 108 -1.30 -11.42 8.45
C CYS A 108 -0.60 -11.88 9.73
N ALA A 109 -0.24 -10.99 10.66
CA ALA A 109 0.58 -11.34 11.83
C ALA A 109 -0.19 -11.72 13.12
N TRP A 110 -1.53 -11.76 13.11
CA TRP A 110 -2.30 -12.19 14.30
C TRP A 110 -3.25 -13.37 14.05
N ARG A 111 -2.98 -14.24 13.07
CA ARG A 111 -3.50 -15.61 13.15
C ARG A 111 -2.72 -16.35 14.23
N LEU A 112 -3.20 -16.25 15.47
CA LEU A 112 -2.80 -17.17 16.53
C LEU A 112 -2.97 -18.61 16.00
N PRO A 113 -1.96 -19.49 16.17
CA PRO A 113 -2.13 -20.88 15.81
C PRO A 113 -3.22 -21.45 16.70
N ALA A 114 -4.19 -22.12 16.09
CA ALA A 114 -5.21 -22.86 16.80
C ALA A 114 -4.53 -23.94 17.67
N PHE A 115 -4.38 -23.67 18.96
CA PHE A 115 -4.08 -24.71 19.93
C PHE A 115 -5.36 -25.49 20.23
N PRO A 116 -5.35 -26.82 20.10
CA PRO A 116 -6.50 -27.62 20.42
C PRO A 116 -6.58 -27.87 21.93
N SER A 117 -7.83 -27.90 22.40
CA SER A 117 -8.37 -28.78 23.45
C SER A 117 -8.82 -28.15 24.78
N HIS A 118 -10.03 -28.60 25.12
CA HIS A 118 -10.72 -28.65 26.41
C HIS A 118 -11.59 -27.48 26.90
N ARG A 119 -12.89 -27.64 26.53
CA ARG A 119 -14.12 -27.51 27.34
C ARG A 119 -14.21 -26.29 28.27
N HIS A 120 -14.97 -25.28 27.83
CA HIS A 120 -16.29 -24.95 28.38
C HIS A 120 -17.03 -24.10 27.32
N ARG A 121 -18.14 -24.63 26.78
CA ARG A 121 -19.07 -23.87 25.93
C ARG A 121 -20.23 -23.38 26.80
N PRO A 122 -20.50 -22.08 26.95
CA PRO A 122 -21.87 -21.63 27.03
C PRO A 122 -22.43 -21.60 25.60
N ARG A 123 -23.56 -22.29 25.40
CA ARG A 123 -24.37 -22.19 24.17
C ARG A 123 -24.84 -20.75 24.00
N CYS A 124 -24.53 -20.12 22.87
CA CYS A 124 -25.28 -18.95 22.42
C CYS A 124 -26.56 -19.44 21.72
N ASP A 125 -27.71 -19.16 22.33
CA ASP A 125 -29.04 -19.39 21.75
C ASP A 125 -29.33 -18.34 20.67
N PRO A 126 -29.70 -18.73 19.43
CA PRO A 126 -29.91 -17.78 18.33
C PRO A 126 -31.27 -17.04 18.36
N ALA A 127 -32.05 -17.16 19.44
CA ALA A 127 -33.44 -16.68 19.49
C ALA A 127 -33.66 -15.37 20.28
N ARG A 128 -32.60 -14.66 20.74
CA ARG A 128 -32.75 -13.46 21.59
C ARG A 128 -32.39 -12.11 20.98
N PHE A 129 -32.11 -12.04 19.69
CA PHE A 129 -31.98 -10.77 19.00
C PHE A 129 -33.02 -10.66 17.90
N ARG A 130 -34.16 -10.04 18.24
CA ARG A 130 -35.02 -9.39 17.26
C ARG A 130 -34.89 -7.86 17.38
N PRO A 131 -35.10 -7.16 16.26
CA PRO A 131 -34.42 -5.91 15.93
C PRO A 131 -35.35 -4.72 16.07
N TRP A 132 -34.82 -3.56 16.47
CA TRP A 132 -35.57 -2.30 16.37
C TRP A 132 -34.63 -1.10 16.20
N LEU A 133 -34.27 -0.86 14.94
CA LEU A 133 -34.30 0.43 14.23
C LEU A 133 -33.40 0.33 12.99
N ALA A 134 -34.02 -0.07 11.88
CA ALA A 134 -33.60 0.37 10.56
C ALA A 134 -34.03 1.83 10.41
N GLY A 135 -33.09 2.70 10.02
CA GLY A 135 -33.39 4.08 9.65
C GLY A 135 -32.24 5.02 10.01
N LEU A 136 -31.42 5.37 9.00
CA LEU A 136 -30.28 6.30 9.04
C LEU A 136 -29.10 5.72 9.84
N ILE A 137 -28.17 4.99 9.23
CA ILE A 137 -27.00 5.55 8.53
C ILE A 137 -26.43 4.41 7.66
N GLU A 138 -26.89 4.31 6.42
CA GLU A 138 -26.30 3.42 5.39
C GLU A 138 -25.11 4.08 4.68
N SER A 139 -24.50 5.12 5.25
CA SER A 139 -23.54 5.97 4.54
C SER A 139 -22.41 6.57 5.39
N ARG A 140 -21.91 5.86 6.42
CA ARG A 140 -20.78 6.37 7.25
C ARG A 140 -19.53 5.48 7.29
N TRP A 141 -19.51 4.42 6.49
CA TRP A 141 -18.30 3.63 6.24
C TRP A 141 -17.90 3.67 4.76
N GLN A 142 -18.11 4.82 4.10
CA GLN A 142 -17.30 5.14 2.93
C GLN A 142 -15.88 5.31 3.46
N LEU A 143 -15.05 4.32 3.11
CA LEU A 143 -13.61 4.24 3.28
C LEU A 143 -13.01 5.56 3.77
N ALA A 144 -12.47 5.56 4.98
CA ALA A 144 -11.46 6.53 5.38
C ALA A 144 -10.22 6.28 4.48
N GLY A 145 -10.30 6.66 3.22
CA GLY A 145 -9.17 6.76 2.34
C GLY A 145 -8.48 8.08 2.63
N CYS A 146 -7.16 8.18 2.48
CA CYS A 146 -6.48 9.47 2.54
C CYS A 146 -6.98 10.37 1.40
N PRO A 147 -7.80 11.41 1.66
CA PRO A 147 -8.39 12.24 0.59
C PRO A 147 -7.34 13.12 -0.11
N LEU A 148 -6.13 13.26 0.47
CA LEU A 148 -5.05 14.04 -0.13
C LEU A 148 -4.57 13.52 -1.49
N LEU A 149 -4.83 12.24 -1.82
CA LEU A 149 -4.40 11.64 -3.08
C LEU A 149 -5.55 11.37 -4.05
N SER A 150 -6.80 11.70 -3.68
CA SER A 150 -7.97 11.47 -4.53
C SER A 150 -7.90 12.28 -5.82
N ASP A 151 -7.35 13.49 -5.76
CA ASP A 151 -7.17 14.38 -6.92
C ASP A 151 -6.19 13.79 -7.95
N PHE A 152 -5.34 12.85 -7.52
CA PHE A 152 -4.43 12.09 -8.38
C PHE A 152 -4.99 10.71 -8.76
N GLY A 153 -6.26 10.43 -8.43
CA GLY A 153 -6.94 9.17 -8.71
C GLY A 153 -6.49 8.01 -7.81
N CYS A 154 -5.89 8.31 -6.66
CA CYS A 154 -5.37 7.30 -5.73
C CYS A 154 -6.17 7.32 -4.43
N ASN A 155 -6.80 6.19 -4.10
CA ASN A 155 -7.46 5.99 -2.81
C ASN A 155 -6.63 4.99 -1.98
N VAL A 156 -5.89 5.50 -0.99
CA VAL A 156 -5.12 4.66 -0.06
C VAL A 156 -5.99 4.39 1.17
N PRO A 157 -6.28 3.12 1.50
CA PRO A 157 -7.11 2.81 2.67
C PRO A 157 -6.43 3.28 3.95
N ALA A 158 -7.19 3.79 4.92
CA ALA A 158 -6.67 4.11 6.24
C ALA A 158 -6.06 2.85 6.88
N PRO A 159 -4.97 3.00 7.65
CA PRO A 159 -4.46 1.92 8.49
C PRO A 159 -5.54 1.44 9.45
N GLU A 160 -5.73 0.13 9.56
CA GLU A 160 -6.63 -0.42 10.57
C GLU A 160 -6.12 -0.07 11.99
N PRO A 161 -7.00 0.37 12.90
CA PRO A 161 -6.62 0.63 14.29
C PRO A 161 -6.10 -0.66 14.94
N HIS A 162 -4.99 -0.57 15.66
CA HIS A 162 -4.51 -1.67 16.49
C HIS A 162 -5.60 -2.12 17.48
N PRO A 163 -5.82 -3.43 17.75
CA PRO A 163 -6.89 -3.91 18.61
C PRO A 163 -6.91 -3.25 20.01
N ALA A 164 -5.73 -2.97 20.56
CA ALA A 164 -5.61 -2.24 21.82
C ALA A 164 -6.19 -0.81 21.75
N ASN A 165 -5.98 -0.10 20.64
CA ASN A 165 -6.55 1.23 20.47
C ASN A 165 -8.07 1.17 20.29
N ARG A 166 -8.57 0.15 19.56
CA ARG A 166 -10.01 -0.09 19.44
C ARG A 166 -10.65 -0.35 20.81
N PHE A 167 -10.03 -1.20 21.63
CA PHE A 167 -10.46 -1.43 23.00
C PHE A 167 -10.50 -0.13 23.82
N LEU A 168 -9.47 0.71 23.73
CA LEU A 168 -9.43 1.97 24.47
C LEU A 168 -10.53 2.95 24.03
N LEU A 169 -10.81 3.04 22.72
CA LEU A 169 -11.91 3.84 22.20
C LEU A 169 -13.26 3.36 22.75
N GLU A 170 -13.52 2.06 22.68
CA GLU A 170 -14.76 1.46 23.19
C GLU A 170 -14.87 1.62 24.72
N TRP A 171 -13.78 1.40 25.46
CA TRP A 171 -13.73 1.53 26.92
C TRP A 171 -14.01 2.95 27.41
N PHE A 172 -13.37 3.96 26.81
CA PHE A 172 -13.55 5.36 27.22
C PHE A 172 -14.81 6.01 26.63
N ALA A 173 -15.44 5.40 25.61
CA ALA A 173 -16.76 5.81 25.17
C ALA A 173 -17.83 5.55 26.25
N ASP A 174 -17.74 4.40 26.93
CA ASP A 174 -18.64 4.06 28.04
C ASP A 174 -18.23 4.70 29.37
N ARG A 175 -16.95 5.09 29.51
CA ARG A 175 -16.36 5.59 30.74
C ARG A 175 -15.48 6.81 30.46
N PRO A 176 -16.05 8.02 30.35
CA PRO A 176 -15.26 9.21 30.08
C PRO A 176 -14.19 9.39 31.17
N PRO A 177 -12.96 9.81 30.80
CA PRO A 177 -11.88 9.94 31.76
C PRO A 177 -12.24 10.97 32.85
N GLU A 178 -12.02 10.59 34.11
CA GLU A 178 -12.23 11.47 35.27
C GLU A 178 -11.05 12.44 35.43
N GLY A 179 -11.33 13.67 35.88
CA GLY A 179 -10.34 14.75 35.96
C GLY A 179 -10.06 15.38 34.59
N SER A 180 -9.18 16.39 34.52
CA SER A 180 -8.90 17.16 33.30
C SER A 180 -8.20 16.39 32.17
N LEU A 181 -8.20 15.05 32.21
CA LEU A 181 -7.68 14.18 31.18
C LEU A 181 -8.58 14.22 29.95
N ARG A 182 -7.98 14.34 28.77
CA ARG A 182 -8.68 14.36 27.48
C ARG A 182 -8.20 13.18 26.65
N LEU A 183 -9.03 12.63 25.77
CA LEU A 183 -8.56 11.62 24.83
C LEU A 183 -7.70 12.25 23.72
N CYS A 184 -6.77 11.48 23.19
CA CYS A 184 -6.00 11.82 22.00
C CYS A 184 -6.94 12.13 20.82
N SER A 185 -6.67 13.21 20.09
CA SER A 185 -7.49 13.62 18.94
C SER A 185 -7.27 12.78 17.68
N HIS A 186 -6.33 11.83 17.71
CA HIS A 186 -6.17 10.88 16.62
C HIS A 186 -7.31 9.87 16.68
N GLU A 187 -8.17 9.84 15.66
CA GLU A 187 -9.45 9.11 15.65
C GLU A 187 -9.32 7.62 16.02
N THR A 188 -8.18 7.01 15.69
CA THR A 188 -7.91 5.58 15.94
C THR A 188 -6.99 5.30 17.14
N CYS A 189 -6.75 6.27 18.03
CA CYS A 189 -5.82 6.12 19.15
C CYS A 189 -6.52 5.68 20.46
N GLY A 190 -7.56 6.40 20.88
CA GLY A 190 -8.29 6.13 22.14
C GLY A 190 -7.50 6.32 23.44
N ARG A 191 -6.21 6.67 23.39
CA ARG A 191 -5.39 6.86 24.61
C ARG A 191 -5.72 8.18 25.30
N PRO A 192 -5.78 8.22 26.63
CA PRO A 192 -5.85 9.47 27.37
C PRO A 192 -4.52 10.24 27.23
N GLU A 193 -4.64 11.54 27.05
CA GLU A 193 -3.56 12.51 27.11
C GLU A 193 -3.27 12.84 28.57
N THR A 194 -2.04 12.56 29.01
CA THR A 194 -1.60 12.79 30.39
C THR A 194 -0.96 14.17 30.56
N ARG A 195 -0.66 14.88 29.47
CA ARG A 195 -0.01 16.19 29.47
C ARG A 195 -1.04 17.30 29.35
N LYS A 196 -1.03 18.24 30.31
CA LYS A 196 -2.01 19.32 30.43
C LYS A 196 -1.98 20.35 29.29
N HIS A 197 -0.85 20.50 28.58
CA HIS A 197 -0.59 21.63 27.68
C HIS A 197 -0.17 21.24 26.25
N GLU A 198 -0.26 19.97 25.86
CA GLU A 198 0.17 19.55 24.53
C GLU A 198 -0.98 19.55 23.51
N PHE A 199 -0.64 19.92 22.27
CA PHE A 199 -1.61 20.08 21.18
C PHE A 199 -2.12 18.71 20.72
N ARG A 200 -3.21 18.27 21.36
CA ARG A 200 -4.21 17.31 20.87
C ARG A 200 -3.74 15.87 20.56
N ARG A 201 -2.45 15.54 20.52
CA ARG A 201 -1.95 14.18 20.27
C ARG A 201 -1.17 13.63 21.46
N CYS A 202 -1.45 12.39 21.83
CA CYS A 202 -0.69 11.67 22.85
C CYS A 202 0.78 11.51 22.46
N SER A 203 1.64 11.30 23.46
CA SER A 203 3.09 11.10 23.30
C SER A 203 3.49 10.02 22.30
N VAL A 204 2.57 9.12 21.93
CA VAL A 204 2.80 8.06 20.93
C VAL A 204 2.32 8.44 19.53
N CYS A 205 1.34 9.35 19.41
CA CYS A 205 0.81 9.82 18.12
C CYS A 205 1.43 11.16 17.65
N GLY A 206 2.20 11.82 18.51
CA GLY A 206 2.84 13.11 18.27
C GLY A 206 4.25 13.05 17.65
N ASN A 207 4.79 11.85 17.42
CA ASN A 207 6.05 11.64 16.68
C ASN A 207 5.78 11.26 15.22
#